data_AF-A0A4V2YX06-F1
#
_entry.id   AF-A0A4V2YX06-F1
#
_cell.length_a   1.000
_cell.length_b   1.000
_cell.length_c   1.000
_cell.angle_alpha   90.00
_cell.angle_beta   90.00
_cell.angle_gamma   90.00
#
_symmetry.space_group_name_H-M   'P 1'
#
loop_
_entity.id
_entity.type
_entity.pdbx_description
1 polymer ?
#
loop_
_entity_poly.entity_id
_entity_poly.type
_entity_poly.pdbx_seq_one_letter_code
_entity_poly.pdbx_strand_id
1 'polypeptide(L)'
;MSVITCMPGWHAERSAAGLRASRVSPLTDYQLLNGCLEELVASDEGELWLLCDAQTRLAERVATAERLRIHPGGGRVSRGGS
;
A
#
# COMPACT_ATOMS: atom_id res chain seq x y z
N MET A 1 23.66 -12.08 5.20
CA MET A 1 22.24 -11.70 5.24
C MET A 1 21.63 -12.13 3.90
N SER A 2 20.71 -13.09 3.91
CA SER A 2 20.04 -13.53 2.68
C SER A 2 19.02 -12.48 2.28
N VAL A 3 19.15 -11.95 1.06
CA VAL A 3 18.19 -11.00 0.48
C VAL A 3 16.97 -11.81 0.09
N ILE A 4 15.85 -11.64 0.78
CA ILE A 4 14.59 -12.26 0.39
C ILE A 4 14.01 -11.43 -0.75
N THR A 5 13.74 -12.07 -1.88
CA THR A 5 13.08 -11.44 -3.01
C THR A 5 11.62 -11.16 -2.61
N CYS A 6 11.30 -9.91 -2.31
CA CYS A 6 9.95 -9.49 -1.96
C CYS A 6 9.34 -8.59 -3.04
N MET A 7 8.07 -8.23 -2.85
CA MET A 7 7.30 -7.37 -3.73
C MET A 7 7.98 -5.99 -3.89
N PRO A 8 8.09 -5.41 -5.10
CA PRO A 8 8.75 -4.12 -5.31
C PRO A 8 8.19 -3.00 -4.41
N GLY A 9 9.07 -2.19 -3.82
CA GLY A 9 8.67 -1.15 -2.87
C GLY A 9 8.58 -1.63 -1.42
N TRP A 10 8.99 -2.87 -1.15
CA TRP A 10 9.17 -3.43 0.19
C TRP A 10 10.63 -3.83 0.43
N HIS A 11 11.05 -3.77 1.68
CA HIS A 11 12.28 -4.35 2.18
C HIS A 11 11.93 -5.50 3.14
N ALA A 12 12.37 -6.71 2.81
CA ALA A 12 12.08 -7.91 3.59
C ALA A 12 13.32 -8.45 4.32
N GLU A 13 13.13 -8.86 5.55
CA GLU A 13 14.13 -9.50 6.39
C GLU A 13 13.58 -10.76 7.07
N ARG A 14 14.48 -11.71 7.34
CA ARG A 14 14.17 -12.90 8.13
C ARG A 14 14.54 -12.63 9.59
N SER A 15 13.61 -12.91 10.50
CA SER A 15 13.80 -12.82 11.95
C SER A 15 13.57 -14.18 12.62
N ALA A 16 13.85 -14.28 13.91
CA ALA A 16 13.55 -15.48 14.69
C ALA A 16 12.03 -15.76 14.80
N ALA A 17 11.19 -14.74 14.59
CA ALA A 17 9.73 -14.85 14.67
C ALA A 17 9.04 -15.08 13.32
N GLY A 18 9.81 -15.24 12.23
CA GLY A 18 9.29 -15.38 10.88
C GLY A 18 9.86 -14.33 9.94
N LEU A 19 9.11 -14.00 8.89
CA LEU A 19 9.47 -12.99 7.92
C LEU A 19 8.81 -11.66 8.24
N ARG A 20 9.54 -10.58 8.00
CA ARG A 20 9.08 -9.22 8.20
C ARG A 20 9.34 -8.43 6.94
N ALA A 21 8.38 -7.61 6.52
CA ALA A 21 8.55 -6.67 5.42
C ALA A 21 8.16 -5.27 5.88
N SER A 22 8.95 -4.28 5.47
CA SER A 22 8.73 -2.86 5.73
C SER A 22 8.62 -2.12 4.41
N ARG A 23 7.74 -1.11 4.32
CA ARG A 23 7.62 -0.29 3.11
C ARG A 23 8.87 0.56 2.91
N VAL A 24 9.30 0.70 1.65
CA VAL A 24 10.40 1.60 1.27
C VAL A 24 9.94 3.07 1.30
N SER A 25 8.69 3.33 0.93
CA SER A 25 8.09 4.67 0.96
C SER A 25 7.13 4.83 2.14
N PRO A 26 7.15 6.00 2.81
CA PRO A 26 6.22 6.29 3.91
C PRO A 26 4.78 6.38 3.38
N LEU A 27 3.83 6.12 4.27
CA LEU A 27 2.41 6.29 4.02
C LEU A 27 1.95 7.69 4.47
N THR A 28 0.88 8.21 3.86
CA THR A 28 0.21 9.41 4.37
C THR A 28 -0.63 9.08 5.61
N ASP A 29 -0.93 10.09 6.44
CA ASP A 29 -1.85 9.92 7.57
C ASP A 29 -3.20 9.36 7.12
N TYR A 30 -3.69 9.80 5.96
CA TYR A 30 -4.92 9.28 5.38
C TYR A 30 -4.82 7.79 5.06
N GLN A 31 -3.70 7.34 4.49
CA GLN A 31 -3.47 5.92 4.21
C GLN A 31 -3.45 5.07 5.48
N LEU A 32 -2.75 5.53 6.52
CA LEU A 32 -2.68 4.86 7.83
C LEU A 32 -4.06 4.74 8.47
N LEU A 33 -4.82 5.84 8.51
CA LEU A 33 -6.18 5.88 9.06
C LEU A 33 -7.16 4.97 8.31
N ASN A 34 -6.84 4.59 7.08
CA ASN A 34 -7.65 3.69 6.25
C ASN A 34 -7.06 2.28 6.13
N GLY A 35 -6.19 1.89 7.07
CA GLY A 35 -5.75 0.50 7.24
C GLY A 35 -4.57 0.07 6.36
N CYS A 36 -3.87 1.01 5.72
CA CYS A 36 -2.58 0.72 5.10
C CYS A 36 -1.53 0.53 6.20
N LEU A 37 -0.70 -0.50 6.06
CA LEU A 37 0.32 -0.86 7.05
C LEU A 37 1.72 -0.57 6.53
N GLU A 38 2.56 -0.01 7.40
CA GLU A 38 3.99 0.22 7.10
C GLU A 38 4.81 -1.07 7.18
N GLU A 39 4.28 -2.06 7.89
CA GLU A 39 4.96 -3.30 8.22
C GLU A 39 4.02 -4.50 8.15
N LEU A 40 4.55 -5.62 7.68
CA LEU A 40 3.88 -6.91 7.61
C LEU A 40 4.78 -8.00 8.17
N VAL A 41 4.14 -9.01 8.75
CA VAL A 41 4.77 -10.25 9.20
C VAL A 41 4.10 -11.44 8.52
N ALA A 42 4.88 -12.47 8.22
CA ALA A 42 4.40 -13.69 7.59
C ALA A 42 5.23 -14.91 8.04
N SER A 43 4.63 -16.08 7.89
CA SER A 43 5.23 -17.37 8.25
C SER A 43 6.19 -17.86 7.16
N ASP A 44 5.90 -17.56 5.90
CA ASP A 44 6.71 -17.94 4.74
C ASP A 44 6.75 -16.85 3.65
N GLU A 45 7.62 -17.06 2.65
CA GLU A 45 7.92 -16.07 1.61
C GLU A 45 6.74 -15.85 0.65
N GLY A 46 5.93 -16.88 0.40
CA GLY A 46 4.75 -16.79 -0.46
C GLY A 46 3.64 -15.98 0.20
N GLU A 47 3.37 -16.26 1.48
CA GLU A 47 2.45 -15.46 2.30
C GLU A 47 2.92 -14.00 2.36
N LEU A 48 4.20 -13.76 2.65
CA LEU A 48 4.75 -12.39 2.70
C LEU A 48 4.55 -11.64 1.39
N TRP A 49 4.82 -12.30 0.25
CA TRP A 49 4.66 -11.70 -1.06
C TRP A 49 3.20 -11.29 -1.33
N LEU A 50 2.25 -12.17 -1.01
CA LEU A 50 0.81 -11.91 -1.19
C LEU A 50 0.32 -10.76 -0.29
N LEU A 51 0.76 -10.73 0.97
CA LEU A 51 0.40 -9.66 1.90
C LEU A 51 0.96 -8.31 1.42
N CYS A 52 2.21 -8.27 0.95
CA CYS A 52 2.80 -7.06 0.39
C CYS A 52 2.08 -6.59 -0.89
N ASP A 53 1.70 -7.50 -1.80
CA ASP A 53 0.91 -7.14 -3.00
C ASP A 53 -0.45 -6.55 -2.63
N ALA A 54 -1.16 -7.19 -1.69
CA ALA A 54 -2.45 -6.71 -1.20
C ALA A 54 -2.33 -5.33 -0.55
N GLN A 55 -1.32 -5.10 0.30
CA GLN A 55 -1.10 -3.82 0.95
C GLN A 55 -0.71 -2.71 -0.03
N THR A 56 0.09 -3.01 -1.07
CA THR A 56 0.37 -2.02 -2.12
C THR A 56 -0.90 -1.63 -2.88
N ARG A 57 -1.72 -2.60 -3.30
CA ARG A 57 -3.00 -2.31 -3.98
C ARG A 57 -3.95 -1.51 -3.11
N LEU A 58 -4.02 -1.81 -1.81
CA LEU A 58 -4.81 -1.03 -0.86
C LEU A 58 -4.31 0.42 -0.80
N ALA A 59 -3.01 0.62 -0.62
CA ALA A 59 -2.42 1.95 -0.54
C ALA A 59 -2.67 2.79 -1.81
N GLU A 60 -2.60 2.19 -3.00
CA GLU A 60 -2.89 2.85 -4.28
C GLU A 60 -4.37 3.29 -4.39
N ARG A 61 -5.29 2.43 -3.93
CA ARG A 61 -6.73 2.73 -3.95
C ARG A 61 -7.08 3.80 -2.93
N VAL A 62 -6.49 3.75 -1.75
CA VAL A 62 -6.68 4.76 -0.70
C VAL A 62 -6.09 6.11 -1.12
N ALA A 63 -4.90 6.14 -1.74
CA ALA A 63 -4.34 7.37 -2.31
C ALA A 63 -5.23 7.96 -3.41
N THR A 64 -5.91 7.11 -4.20
CA THR A 64 -6.90 7.58 -5.18
C THR A 64 -8.12 8.21 -4.50
N ALA A 65 -8.65 7.59 -3.45
CA ALA A 65 -9.74 8.15 -2.65
C ALA A 65 -9.34 9.49 -1.99
N GLU A 66 -8.13 9.57 -1.44
CA GLU A 66 -7.58 10.81 -0.86
C GLU A 66 -7.57 11.96 -1.88
N ARG A 67 -7.06 11.70 -3.10
CA ARG A 67 -7.04 12.70 -4.18
C ARG A 67 -8.43 13.18 -4.58
N LEU A 68 -9.41 12.28 -4.64
CA LEU A 68 -10.81 12.62 -4.95
C LEU A 68 -11.45 13.47 -3.86
N ARG A 69 -11.10 13.23 -2.59
CA ARG A 69 -11.56 14.07 -1.47
C ARG A 69 -11.01 15.49 -1.55
N ILE A 70 -9.74 15.64 -1.95
CA ILE A 70 -9.09 16.96 -2.11
C ILE A 70 -9.66 17.71 -3.33
N HIS A 71 -10.12 16.99 -4.37
CA HIS A 71 -10.70 17.57 -5.58
C HIS A 71 -12.17 17.17 -5.76
N PRO A 72 -13.12 17.80 -5.04
CA PRO A 72 -14.54 17.44 -5.10
C PRO A 72 -15.23 17.78 -6.45
N GLY A 73 -14.48 18.11 -7.52
CA GLY A 73 -14.98 18.66 -8.77
C GLY A 73 -14.71 17.86 -10.06
N GLY A 74 -14.13 16.67 -10.01
CA GLY A 74 -13.77 15.89 -11.22
C GLY A 74 -14.94 15.32 -12.04
N GLY A 75 -16.18 15.58 -11.64
CA GLY A 75 -17.40 15.06 -12.27
C GLY A 75 -18.37 16.15 -12.75
N ARG A 76 -17.90 17.36 -13.08
CA ARG A 76 -18.75 18.33 -13.78
C ARG A 76 -18.77 17.99 -15.27
N VAL A 77 -19.70 17.11 -15.66
CA VAL A 77 -20.16 17.02 -17.05
C VAL A 77 -20.62 18.42 -17.45
N SER A 78 -19.90 19.04 -18.39
CA SER A 78 -20.35 20.22 -19.09
C SER A 78 -21.59 19.87 -19.91
N ARG A 79 -22.78 19.92 -19.28
CA ARG A 79 -24.02 20.20 -20.01
C ARG A 79 -24.09 21.70 -20.28
N GLY A 80 -23.35 22.15 -21.29
CA GLY A 80 -23.76 23.32 -22.09
C GLY A 80 -24.39 22.74 -23.36
N GLY A 81 -25.59 23.13 -23.81
CA GLY A 81 -26.35 24.32 -23.50
C GLY A 81 -26.76 24.92 -24.84
N SER A 82 -28.04 24.68 -25.20
CA SER A 82 -28.87 25.30 -26.25
C SER A 82 -28.38 25.33 -27.69
#